data_AF-A0A844MJ97-F1
#
_entry.id   AF-A0A844MJ97-F1
#
_cell.length_a   1.000
_cell.length_b   1.000
_cell.length_c   1.000
_cell.angle_alpha   90.00
_cell.angle_beta   90.00
_cell.angle_gamma   90.00
#
_symmetry.space_group_name_H-M   'P 1'
#
loop_
_entity.id
_entity.type
_entity.pdbx_description
1 polymer ?
#
loop_
_entity_poly.entity_id
_entity_poly.type
_entity_poly.pdbx_seq_one_letter_code
_entity_poly.pdbx_strand_id
1 'polypeptide(L)'
;MVASSCRFQERVFPVISENLYKLNSEQAELTGDRQAACNILSLVKEKNSGDNLNFLNQFGSLLCQHQLAIEAELASKWQRADFYWRQVQIKFKALSKQHEVWQKLAIAVASHPEATVMNEPTQLHQRLLHELFIDTHCAFYNGLISKTTKPSWKERAFVHIDYIQQLLEFATFSSEEVRSLLGEAWQTRISACKEAKKWRLAINYCQSRLKYLPNDIEFQGEMVEMYYLASLAKLQEARTNSQHSKNAKHLLTGIQTLEKYLKNYPYNLTIFELLGSLYYLRAICLANTSSFALGLLCIQKSVTYNPYFQKAFETRDELIETMKQLQEQVNQLQVDIRQGMQLTPKGQQMVAEANKGFAPMNVYIDSNEAKETANDFYIAEAVYLWHKIGLPTPPKGWQKELPAGVMHTVNGSTIPIESTSSWAIKALELRDAVGKVLQNPPPSKANLAGLWQWSILDKPGLAELDADVICAFLERKLFEEVSDRVLVTPQTGHSEAPPILTPKSTRFQISTEPFIPWLLSSQDKRIKLQAVVASVLIVMTGYIAIREKTTVAERENAYQTILAAKQVQNDEAVLKASKDFFKNPSVLHKDERAPQVIEIYEESLVRWFSQQPEAQLKQADMEYLQLYKQLQKTAIAQEK
;
A
#
# COMPACT_ATOMS: atom_id res chain seq x y z
N MET A 1 17.90 -6.85 14.41
CA MET A 1 17.93 -8.32 14.24
C MET A 1 16.62 -8.90 14.74
N VAL A 2 16.09 -9.93 14.07
CA VAL A 2 14.93 -10.67 14.58
C VAL A 2 15.40 -11.63 15.67
N ALA A 3 14.85 -11.51 16.87
CA ALA A 3 15.08 -12.48 17.93
C ALA A 3 13.73 -13.01 18.44
N SER A 4 13.63 -14.33 18.61
CA SER A 4 12.51 -14.91 19.34
C SER A 4 12.70 -14.61 20.83
N SER A 5 11.74 -13.87 21.40
CA SER A 5 11.78 -13.40 22.79
C SER A 5 11.28 -14.44 23.79
N CYS A 6 10.86 -15.62 23.32
CA CYS A 6 10.46 -16.77 24.14
C CYS A 6 11.66 -17.45 24.85
N ARG A 7 12.68 -16.70 25.27
CA ARG A 7 13.91 -17.21 25.90
C ARG A 7 13.80 -17.48 27.39
N PHE A 8 12.63 -17.30 27.99
CA PHE A 8 12.44 -17.65 29.41
C PHE A 8 12.42 -19.16 29.65
N GLN A 9 12.26 -19.96 28.60
CA GLN A 9 12.31 -21.41 28.68
C GLN A 9 13.59 -21.93 28.04
N GLU A 10 14.18 -22.96 28.66
CA GLU A 10 15.32 -23.66 28.09
C GLU A 10 14.96 -24.21 26.70
N ARG A 11 15.85 -23.99 25.73
CA ARG A 11 15.69 -24.47 24.35
C ARG A 11 15.85 -25.99 24.32
N VAL A 12 14.95 -26.67 23.63
CA VAL A 12 14.93 -28.13 23.52
C VAL A 12 15.57 -28.60 22.22
N PHE A 13 15.29 -27.92 21.11
CA PHE A 13 15.91 -28.23 19.83
C PHE A 13 17.33 -27.65 19.74
N PRO A 14 18.27 -28.31 19.05
CA PRO A 14 19.58 -27.73 18.77
C PRO A 14 19.49 -26.34 18.13
N VAL A 15 20.51 -25.52 18.35
CA VAL A 15 20.65 -24.21 17.71
C VAL A 15 20.68 -24.41 16.19
N ILE A 16 19.91 -23.57 15.47
CA ILE A 16 19.85 -23.63 14.01
C ILE A 16 21.25 -23.41 13.41
N SER A 17 21.74 -24.38 12.64
CA SER A 17 23.05 -24.34 11.98
C SER A 17 23.04 -25.11 10.66
N GLU A 18 24.11 -24.99 9.85
CA GLU A 18 24.27 -25.79 8.62
C GLU A 18 24.34 -27.30 8.87
N ASN A 19 24.56 -27.71 10.12
CA ASN A 19 24.70 -29.09 10.55
C ASN A 19 23.53 -29.55 11.44
N LEU A 20 22.40 -28.84 11.43
CA LEU A 20 21.21 -29.14 12.25
C LEU A 20 20.76 -30.62 12.18
N TYR A 21 20.88 -31.23 11.00
CA TYR A 21 20.52 -32.64 10.76
C TYR A 21 21.70 -33.63 10.83
N LYS A 22 22.92 -33.13 11.05
CA LYS A 22 24.12 -33.95 11.27
C LYS A 22 24.36 -34.12 12.76
N LEU A 23 23.49 -34.90 13.38
CA LEU A 23 23.58 -35.23 14.81
C LEU A 23 24.88 -36.04 15.05
N ASN A 24 25.90 -35.38 15.59
CA ASN A 24 27.11 -36.06 16.06
C ASN A 24 26.80 -36.82 17.36
N SER A 25 27.46 -37.95 17.56
CA SER A 25 27.21 -38.90 18.66
C SER A 25 27.74 -38.45 20.03
N GLU A 26 28.20 -37.21 20.18
CA GLU A 26 28.59 -36.65 21.49
C GLU A 26 27.31 -36.27 22.28
N GLN A 27 26.54 -37.29 22.66
CA GLN A 27 25.25 -37.19 23.35
C GLN A 27 25.36 -37.32 24.87
N ALA A 28 26.58 -37.34 25.44
CA ALA A 28 26.82 -37.84 26.80
C ALA A 28 26.17 -37.02 27.94
N GLU A 29 25.55 -35.86 27.67
CA GLU A 29 24.95 -34.99 28.71
C GLU A 29 23.64 -34.30 28.27
N LEU A 30 22.89 -34.84 27.30
CA LEU A 30 21.62 -34.24 26.89
C LEU A 30 20.50 -34.55 27.89
N THR A 31 19.71 -33.54 28.25
CA THR A 31 18.46 -33.74 29.00
C THR A 31 17.49 -34.62 28.21
N GLY A 32 16.57 -35.31 28.89
CA GLY A 32 15.58 -36.17 28.25
C GLY A 32 14.81 -35.48 27.11
N ASP A 33 14.43 -34.21 27.31
CA ASP A 33 13.76 -33.40 26.28
C ASP A 33 14.66 -33.11 25.07
N ARG A 34 15.93 -32.74 25.27
CA ARG A 34 16.87 -32.50 24.15
C ARG A 34 17.14 -33.78 23.36
N GLN A 35 17.27 -34.90 24.04
CA GLN A 35 17.44 -36.20 23.39
C GLN A 35 16.19 -36.59 22.59
N ALA A 36 14.98 -36.33 23.12
CA ALA A 36 13.73 -36.52 22.36
C ALA A 36 13.68 -35.64 21.10
N ALA A 37 14.10 -34.37 21.17
CA ALA A 37 14.22 -33.51 19.99
C ALA A 37 15.26 -34.02 18.96
N CYS A 38 16.41 -34.54 19.41
CA CYS A 38 17.37 -35.21 18.53
C CYS A 38 16.76 -36.44 17.86
N ASN A 39 15.97 -37.24 18.60
CA ASN A 39 15.26 -38.39 18.03
C ASN A 39 14.28 -37.95 16.94
N ILE A 40 13.52 -36.86 17.12
CA ILE A 40 12.67 -36.27 16.08
C ILE A 40 13.49 -35.92 14.84
N LEU A 41 14.59 -35.17 14.99
CA LEU A 41 15.44 -34.77 13.86
C LEU A 41 16.05 -35.98 13.12
N SER A 42 16.28 -37.09 13.83
CA SER A 42 16.81 -38.33 13.24
C SER A 42 15.85 -39.03 12.27
N LEU A 43 14.53 -38.78 12.37
CA LEU A 43 13.50 -39.36 11.49
C LEU A 43 13.71 -39.03 10.00
N VAL A 44 14.50 -38.01 9.68
CA VAL A 44 14.92 -37.69 8.31
C VAL A 44 15.66 -38.84 7.61
N LYS A 45 16.38 -39.69 8.36
CA LYS A 45 17.20 -40.77 7.80
C LYS A 45 16.37 -42.00 7.40
N GLU A 46 15.15 -42.13 7.92
CA GLU A 46 14.28 -43.26 7.63
C GLU A 46 13.69 -43.14 6.22
N LYS A 47 14.39 -43.72 5.24
CA LYS A 47 13.95 -43.79 3.84
C LYS A 47 12.79 -44.78 3.71
N ASN A 48 11.56 -44.32 3.93
CA ASN A 48 10.37 -45.15 3.70
C ASN A 48 9.59 -44.63 2.49
N SER A 49 9.83 -45.25 1.34
CA SER A 49 9.07 -45.07 0.10
C SER A 49 7.89 -46.06 0.08
N GLY A 50 6.69 -45.57 0.41
CA GLY A 50 5.44 -46.32 0.28
C GLY A 50 4.21 -45.42 0.48
N ASP A 51 3.11 -45.70 -0.23
CA ASP A 51 1.93 -44.81 -0.30
C ASP A 51 1.11 -44.75 1.00
N ASN A 52 1.34 -45.66 1.96
CA ASN A 52 0.74 -45.64 3.30
C ASN A 52 1.78 -45.29 4.36
N LEU A 53 2.19 -44.03 4.40
CA LEU A 53 3.14 -43.53 5.38
C LEU A 53 2.49 -43.52 6.78
N ASN A 54 3.02 -44.37 7.68
CA ASN A 54 2.83 -44.25 9.12
C ASN A 54 3.13 -42.80 9.57
N PHE A 55 2.55 -42.32 10.68
CA PHE A 55 2.70 -40.94 11.15
C PHE A 55 4.18 -40.53 11.31
N LEU A 56 5.05 -41.43 11.75
CA LEU A 56 6.51 -41.21 11.82
C LEU A 56 7.10 -40.87 10.45
N ASN A 57 6.67 -41.59 9.40
CA ASN A 57 7.11 -41.33 8.04
C ASN A 57 6.59 -39.99 7.51
N GLN A 58 5.41 -39.54 7.93
CA GLN A 58 4.89 -38.22 7.56
C GLN A 58 5.75 -37.10 8.16
N PHE A 59 6.17 -37.24 9.43
CA PHE A 59 7.12 -36.32 10.08
C PHE A 59 8.52 -36.40 9.48
N GLY A 60 9.06 -37.61 9.25
CA GLY A 60 10.34 -37.78 8.56
C GLY A 60 10.34 -37.12 7.18
N SER A 61 9.23 -37.23 6.45
CA SER A 61 9.05 -36.54 5.17
C SER A 61 8.99 -35.02 5.31
N LEU A 62 8.26 -34.49 6.30
CA LEU A 62 8.23 -33.04 6.62
C LEU A 62 9.65 -32.52 6.91
N LEU A 63 10.39 -33.19 7.78
CA LEU A 63 11.74 -32.81 8.18
C LEU A 63 12.74 -32.96 7.03
N CYS A 64 12.56 -33.96 6.15
CA CYS A 64 13.35 -34.11 4.94
C CYS A 64 13.14 -32.92 3.99
N GLN A 65 11.91 -32.45 3.80
CA GLN A 65 11.66 -31.21 3.03
C GLN A 65 12.32 -30.00 3.70
N HIS A 66 12.29 -29.91 5.03
CA HIS A 66 12.94 -28.84 5.78
C HIS A 66 14.47 -28.85 5.59
N GLN A 67 15.11 -30.01 5.71
CA GLN A 67 16.54 -30.18 5.44
C GLN A 67 16.89 -29.76 4.01
N LEU A 68 16.15 -30.26 3.01
CA LEU A 68 16.38 -29.94 1.61
C LEU A 68 16.20 -28.44 1.32
N ALA A 69 15.29 -27.78 2.03
CA ALA A 69 15.10 -26.34 1.94
C ALA A 69 16.31 -25.57 2.50
N ILE A 70 16.81 -25.95 3.68
CA ILE A 70 18.04 -25.38 4.28
C ILE A 70 19.23 -25.56 3.33
N GLU A 71 19.44 -26.77 2.82
CA GLU A 71 20.54 -27.07 1.90
C GLU A 71 20.46 -26.25 0.62
N ALA A 72 19.26 -26.13 0.04
CA ALA A 72 19.03 -25.31 -1.15
C ALA A 72 19.25 -23.81 -0.87
N GLU A 73 18.81 -23.31 0.29
CA GLU A 73 18.99 -21.91 0.70
C GLU A 73 20.48 -21.58 0.90
N LEU A 74 21.22 -22.43 1.64
CA LEU A 74 22.66 -22.29 1.85
C LEU A 74 23.46 -22.34 0.55
N ALA A 75 22.99 -23.13 -0.42
CA ALA A 75 23.56 -23.22 -1.77
C ALA A 75 23.13 -22.09 -2.71
N SER A 76 22.35 -21.10 -2.22
CA SER A 76 21.76 -20.00 -3.00
C SER A 76 20.85 -20.45 -4.16
N LYS A 77 20.26 -21.65 -4.07
CA LYS A 77 19.30 -22.20 -5.05
C LYS A 77 17.88 -21.79 -4.67
N TRP A 78 17.59 -20.49 -4.68
CA TRP A 78 16.38 -19.91 -4.08
C TRP A 78 15.06 -20.47 -4.60
N GLN A 79 14.92 -20.73 -5.91
CA GLN A 79 13.69 -21.32 -6.46
C GLN A 79 13.41 -22.72 -5.90
N ARG A 80 14.47 -23.52 -5.73
CA ARG A 80 14.38 -24.86 -5.15
C ARG A 80 14.11 -24.79 -3.64
N ALA A 81 14.75 -23.85 -2.95
CA ALA A 81 14.46 -23.58 -1.55
C ALA A 81 12.98 -23.19 -1.36
N ASP A 82 12.45 -22.27 -2.18
CA ASP A 82 11.06 -21.83 -2.13
C ASP A 82 10.07 -22.98 -2.35
N PHE A 83 10.39 -23.89 -3.27
CA PHE A 83 9.60 -25.09 -3.48
C PHE A 83 9.53 -25.92 -2.18
N TYR A 84 10.67 -26.22 -1.58
CA TYR A 84 10.72 -27.02 -0.36
C TYR A 84 10.10 -26.33 0.86
N TRP A 85 10.31 -25.02 1.03
CA TRP A 85 9.65 -24.24 2.09
C TRP A 85 8.12 -24.31 1.99
N ARG A 86 7.57 -24.20 0.78
CA ARG A 86 6.12 -24.37 0.57
C ARG A 86 5.66 -25.79 0.90
N GLN A 87 6.45 -26.82 0.55
CA GLN A 87 6.12 -28.20 0.92
C GLN A 87 6.12 -28.40 2.44
N VAL A 88 7.07 -27.80 3.16
CA VAL A 88 7.09 -27.81 4.63
C VAL A 88 5.81 -27.21 5.17
N GLN A 89 5.39 -26.03 4.71
CA GLN A 89 4.17 -25.37 5.16
C GLN A 89 2.89 -26.17 4.86
N ILE A 90 2.77 -26.72 3.65
CA ILE A 90 1.61 -27.55 3.26
C ILE A 90 1.51 -28.78 4.17
N LYS A 91 2.62 -29.50 4.36
CA LYS A 91 2.65 -30.70 5.20
C LYS A 91 2.41 -30.37 6.67
N PHE A 92 3.06 -29.33 7.19
CA PHE A 92 2.86 -28.88 8.56
C PHE A 92 1.40 -28.49 8.82
N LYS A 93 0.77 -27.72 7.92
CA LYS A 93 -0.66 -27.36 7.98
C LYS A 93 -1.59 -28.58 7.99
N ALA A 94 -1.24 -29.63 7.24
CA ALA A 94 -2.03 -30.86 7.22
C ALA A 94 -1.89 -31.65 8.54
N LEU A 95 -0.68 -31.67 9.12
CA LEU A 95 -0.38 -32.37 10.37
C LEU A 95 -0.89 -31.62 11.59
N SER A 96 -0.85 -30.28 11.62
CA SER A 96 -1.31 -29.47 12.77
C SER A 96 -2.79 -29.65 13.09
N LYS A 97 -3.59 -30.12 12.13
CA LYS A 97 -5.01 -30.45 12.31
C LYS A 97 -5.26 -31.84 12.90
N GLN A 98 -4.25 -32.69 12.98
CA GLN A 98 -4.38 -34.10 13.36
C GLN A 98 -3.87 -34.32 14.79
N HIS A 99 -4.71 -34.05 15.79
CA HIS A 99 -4.31 -34.14 17.21
C HIS A 99 -3.71 -35.52 17.59
N GLU A 100 -4.30 -36.61 17.10
CA GLU A 100 -3.81 -37.98 17.34
C GLU A 100 -2.38 -38.20 16.85
N VAL A 101 -1.98 -37.54 15.76
CA VAL A 101 -0.64 -37.68 15.19
C VAL A 101 0.41 -37.05 16.10
N TRP A 102 0.09 -35.93 16.76
CA TRP A 102 0.96 -35.30 17.76
C TRP A 102 1.04 -36.11 19.04
N GLN A 103 -0.07 -36.72 19.49
CA GLN A 103 -0.07 -37.62 20.65
C GLN A 103 0.80 -38.85 20.40
N LYS A 104 0.66 -39.48 19.23
CA LYS A 104 1.48 -40.63 18.83
C LYS A 104 2.95 -40.25 18.67
N LEU A 105 3.25 -39.06 18.14
CA LEU A 105 4.63 -38.57 18.05
C LEU A 105 5.22 -38.37 19.45
N ALA A 106 4.51 -37.69 20.35
CA ALA A 106 4.96 -37.47 21.73
C ALA A 106 5.27 -38.81 22.41
N ILE A 107 4.37 -39.80 22.34
CA ILE A 107 4.61 -41.15 22.90
C ILE A 107 5.83 -41.83 22.25
N ALA A 108 6.00 -41.71 20.94
CA ALA A 108 7.10 -42.35 20.23
C ALA A 108 8.48 -41.76 20.61
N VAL A 109 8.54 -40.47 20.94
CA VAL A 109 9.79 -39.80 21.33
C VAL A 109 9.98 -39.73 22.84
N ALA A 110 8.94 -40.01 23.62
CA ALA A 110 8.94 -40.17 25.08
C ALA A 110 9.64 -41.44 25.58
N SER A 111 10.50 -42.07 24.78
CA SER A 111 11.27 -43.24 25.19
C SER A 111 12.25 -42.96 26.33
N HIS A 112 12.34 -41.70 26.79
CA HIS A 112 13.13 -41.27 27.94
C HIS A 112 12.19 -40.76 29.04
N PRO A 113 12.16 -41.42 30.22
CA PRO A 113 11.29 -41.04 31.33
C PRO A 113 11.47 -39.60 31.82
N GLU A 114 12.62 -38.99 31.54
CA GLU A 114 13.00 -37.64 31.97
C GLU A 114 12.53 -36.52 31.02
N ALA A 115 12.02 -36.85 29.83
CA ALA A 115 11.43 -35.86 28.93
C ALA A 115 10.11 -35.36 29.53
N THR A 116 10.02 -34.08 29.89
CA THR A 116 8.79 -33.53 30.49
C THR A 116 8.03 -32.66 29.50
N VAL A 117 8.75 -31.84 28.73
CA VAL A 117 8.19 -30.91 27.75
C VAL A 117 7.77 -31.66 26.48
N MET A 118 8.63 -32.55 25.97
CA MET A 118 8.40 -33.27 24.72
C MET A 118 7.37 -34.39 24.82
N ASN A 119 7.00 -34.78 26.06
CA ASN A 119 5.96 -35.78 26.31
C ASN A 119 4.54 -35.18 26.23
N GLU A 120 4.40 -33.86 26.29
CA GLU A 120 3.10 -33.19 26.14
C GLU A 120 2.91 -32.78 24.65
N PRO A 121 1.86 -33.27 23.96
CA PRO A 121 1.71 -33.06 22.51
C PRO A 121 1.61 -31.60 22.09
N THR A 122 1.02 -30.73 22.91
CA THR A 122 0.86 -29.30 22.61
C THR A 122 2.19 -28.55 22.68
N GLN A 123 2.99 -28.82 23.71
CA GLN A 123 4.34 -28.32 23.93
C GLN A 123 5.27 -28.83 22.84
N LEU A 124 5.24 -30.13 22.52
CA LEU A 124 6.01 -30.67 21.41
C LEU A 124 5.69 -29.95 20.09
N HIS A 125 4.40 -29.73 19.79
CA HIS A 125 3.97 -28.96 18.61
C HIS A 125 4.51 -27.52 18.64
N GLN A 126 4.34 -26.81 19.77
CA GLN A 126 4.81 -25.44 19.93
C GLN A 126 6.33 -25.32 19.81
N ARG A 127 7.10 -26.23 20.43
CA ARG A 127 8.57 -26.25 20.37
C ARG A 127 9.06 -26.54 18.97
N LEU A 128 8.47 -27.51 18.27
CA LEU A 128 8.80 -27.78 16.87
C LEU A 128 8.50 -26.57 15.98
N LEU A 129 7.37 -25.90 16.18
CA LEU A 129 7.02 -24.72 15.39
C LEU A 129 7.96 -23.54 15.67
N HIS A 130 8.20 -23.22 16.94
CA HIS A 130 8.94 -22.03 17.36
C HIS A 130 10.44 -22.21 17.18
N GLU A 131 11.02 -23.26 17.77
CA GLU A 131 12.48 -23.44 17.87
C GLU A 131 13.10 -24.07 16.63
N LEU A 132 12.32 -24.81 15.84
CA LEU A 132 12.79 -25.41 14.60
C LEU A 132 12.37 -24.58 13.39
N PHE A 133 11.07 -24.46 13.11
CA PHE A 133 10.63 -23.84 11.83
C PHE A 133 10.75 -22.31 11.82
N ILE A 134 10.23 -21.61 12.82
CA ILE A 134 10.29 -20.14 12.88
C ILE A 134 11.74 -19.68 13.05
N ASP A 135 12.47 -20.25 14.01
CA ASP A 135 13.88 -19.93 14.26
C ASP A 135 14.78 -20.17 13.05
N THR A 136 14.47 -21.18 12.20
CA THR A 136 15.22 -21.38 10.95
C THR A 136 15.09 -20.18 10.02
N HIS A 137 13.89 -19.64 9.86
CA HIS A 137 13.66 -18.45 9.05
C HIS A 137 14.23 -17.19 9.69
N CYS A 138 14.19 -17.07 11.02
CA CYS A 138 14.86 -15.98 11.75
C CYS A 138 16.38 -16.01 11.51
N ALA A 139 17.01 -17.19 11.58
CA ALA A 139 18.45 -17.37 11.37
C ALA A 139 18.87 -16.96 9.95
N PHE A 140 18.10 -17.34 8.92
CA PHE A 140 18.36 -16.90 7.54
C PHE A 140 18.10 -15.40 7.34
N TYR A 141 17.01 -14.86 7.89
CA TYR A 141 16.75 -13.42 7.82
C TYR A 141 17.92 -12.62 8.40
N ASN A 142 18.36 -12.96 9.62
CA ASN A 142 19.47 -12.29 10.31
C ASN A 142 20.79 -12.43 9.54
N GLY A 143 21.10 -13.62 9.02
CA GLY A 143 22.32 -13.84 8.26
C GLY A 143 22.36 -13.18 6.89
N LEU A 144 21.21 -12.98 6.26
CA LEU A 144 21.11 -12.22 5.02
C LEU A 144 21.16 -10.72 5.27
N ILE A 145 20.40 -10.21 6.25
CA ILE A 145 20.27 -8.76 6.48
C ILE A 145 21.55 -8.15 7.09
N SER A 146 22.26 -8.89 7.95
CA SER A 146 23.52 -8.42 8.57
C SER A 146 24.62 -8.14 7.56
N LYS A 147 24.55 -8.72 6.36
CA LYS A 147 25.51 -8.47 5.27
C LYS A 147 25.14 -7.28 4.38
N THR A 148 23.95 -6.70 4.58
CA THR A 148 23.39 -5.69 3.69
C THR A 148 23.31 -4.35 4.40
N THR A 149 24.16 -3.41 4.00
CA THR A 149 24.17 -2.04 4.56
C THR A 149 22.91 -1.25 4.20
N LYS A 150 22.36 -1.50 3.00
CA LYS A 150 21.14 -0.84 2.51
C LYS A 150 20.23 -1.86 1.81
N PRO A 151 19.23 -2.42 2.53
CA PRO A 151 18.35 -3.45 1.99
C PRO A 151 17.54 -2.98 0.78
N SER A 152 17.56 -3.77 -0.29
CA SER A 152 16.66 -3.57 -1.43
C SER A 152 15.27 -4.10 -1.10
N TRP A 153 14.19 -3.52 -1.65
CA TRP A 153 12.83 -4.07 -1.46
C TRP A 153 12.66 -5.52 -1.98
N LYS A 154 13.60 -5.98 -2.83
CA LYS A 154 13.67 -7.37 -3.33
C LYS A 154 14.63 -8.27 -2.53
N GLU A 155 15.10 -7.83 -1.36
CA GLU A 155 16.08 -8.56 -0.57
C GLU A 155 15.58 -9.98 -0.24
N ARG A 156 16.44 -10.99 -0.39
CA ARG A 156 16.08 -12.39 -0.14
C ARG A 156 15.62 -12.60 1.30
N ALA A 157 16.20 -11.85 2.25
CA ALA A 157 15.83 -11.85 3.65
C ALA A 157 14.30 -11.68 3.85
N PHE A 158 13.66 -10.81 3.06
CA PHE A 158 12.23 -10.52 3.24
C PHE A 158 11.31 -11.69 2.87
N VAL A 159 11.77 -12.66 2.09
CA VAL A 159 11.00 -13.89 1.82
C VAL A 159 10.84 -14.72 3.11
N HIS A 160 11.84 -14.70 4.00
CA HIS A 160 11.75 -15.41 5.28
C HIS A 160 10.74 -14.76 6.24
N ILE A 161 10.53 -13.44 6.15
CA ILE A 161 9.42 -12.78 6.87
C ILE A 161 8.07 -13.34 6.40
N ASP A 162 7.89 -13.50 5.08
CA ASP A 162 6.66 -14.05 4.51
C ASP A 162 6.41 -15.49 4.99
N TYR A 163 7.47 -16.29 5.16
CA TYR A 163 7.35 -17.64 5.71
C TYR A 163 7.01 -17.65 7.20
N ILE A 164 7.65 -16.80 8.00
CA ILE A 164 7.32 -16.66 9.44
C ILE A 164 5.85 -16.26 9.58
N GLN A 165 5.36 -15.27 8.84
CA GLN A 165 3.96 -14.82 8.91
C GLN A 165 2.96 -15.95 8.62
N GLN A 166 3.26 -16.81 7.66
CA GLN A 166 2.43 -17.99 7.36
C GLN A 166 2.46 -19.03 8.49
N LEU A 167 3.62 -19.20 9.14
CA LEU A 167 3.75 -20.11 10.28
C LEU A 167 3.06 -19.57 11.54
N LEU A 168 2.99 -18.24 11.72
CA LEU A 168 2.25 -17.60 12.82
C LEU A 168 0.75 -17.96 12.81
N GLU A 169 0.17 -18.39 11.68
CA GLU A 169 -1.22 -18.86 11.63
C GLU A 169 -1.45 -20.17 12.43
N PHE A 170 -0.37 -20.88 12.77
CA PHE A 170 -0.41 -22.13 13.53
C PHE A 170 0.11 -21.98 14.96
N ALA A 171 0.57 -20.79 15.33
CA ALA A 171 1.16 -20.52 16.63
C ALA A 171 0.26 -19.63 17.49
N THR A 172 0.35 -19.82 18.80
CA THR A 172 -0.29 -18.95 19.79
C THR A 172 0.75 -17.94 20.29
N PHE A 173 0.88 -16.82 19.59
CA PHE A 173 1.70 -15.70 20.05
C PHE A 173 0.82 -14.58 20.59
N SER A 174 1.26 -13.96 21.68
CA SER A 174 0.77 -12.67 22.12
C SER A 174 1.19 -11.57 21.13
N SER A 175 0.47 -10.45 21.16
CA SER A 175 0.82 -9.28 20.36
C SER A 175 2.25 -8.78 20.63
N GLU A 176 2.71 -8.84 21.88
CA GLU A 176 4.06 -8.40 22.23
C GLU A 176 5.13 -9.34 21.66
N GLU A 177 4.91 -10.66 21.69
CA GLU A 177 5.84 -11.61 21.07
C GLU A 177 5.90 -11.43 19.55
N VAL A 178 4.78 -11.20 18.87
CA VAL A 178 4.78 -10.92 17.43
C VAL A 178 5.50 -9.61 17.13
N ARG A 179 5.28 -8.57 17.94
CA ARG A 179 5.97 -7.28 17.81
C ARG A 179 7.48 -7.46 17.96
N SER A 180 7.91 -8.19 18.98
CA SER A 180 9.32 -8.43 19.26
C SER A 180 9.97 -9.30 18.17
N LEU A 181 9.25 -10.31 17.67
CA LEU A 181 9.73 -11.19 16.60
C LEU A 181 9.83 -10.50 15.24
N LEU A 182 8.83 -9.73 14.82
CA LEU A 182 8.74 -9.23 13.43
C LEU A 182 8.80 -7.70 13.29
N GLY A 183 8.74 -6.94 14.37
CA GLY A 183 8.64 -5.48 14.36
C GLY A 183 9.74 -4.80 13.54
N GLU A 184 11.01 -5.06 13.89
CA GLU A 184 12.17 -4.48 13.19
C GLU A 184 12.26 -4.97 11.74
N ALA A 185 11.90 -6.24 11.49
CA ALA A 185 11.97 -6.84 10.17
C ALA A 185 10.95 -6.22 9.20
N TRP A 186 9.73 -6.02 9.68
CA TRP A 186 8.70 -5.27 8.97
C TRP A 186 9.14 -3.83 8.72
N GLN A 187 9.67 -3.15 9.73
CA GLN A 187 10.12 -1.77 9.59
C GLN A 187 11.20 -1.63 8.51
N THR A 188 12.16 -2.56 8.51
CA THR A 188 13.24 -2.61 7.51
C THR A 188 12.68 -2.80 6.10
N ARG A 189 11.70 -3.71 5.93
CA ARG A 189 11.05 -3.98 4.63
C ARG A 189 10.21 -2.80 4.14
N ILE A 190 9.44 -2.18 5.02
CA ILE A 190 8.60 -1.01 4.70
C ILE A 190 9.50 0.16 4.31
N SER A 191 10.58 0.40 5.05
CA SER A 191 11.58 1.43 4.73
C SER A 191 12.22 1.21 3.36
N ALA A 192 12.65 -0.02 3.06
CA ALA A 192 13.20 -0.36 1.73
C ALA A 192 12.17 -0.12 0.60
N CYS A 193 10.89 -0.39 0.84
CA CYS A 193 9.82 -0.08 -0.13
C CYS A 193 9.57 1.43 -0.27
N LYS A 194 9.58 2.18 0.85
CA LYS A 194 9.42 3.63 0.91
C LYS A 194 10.53 4.32 0.09
N GLU A 195 11.78 3.96 0.32
CA GLU A 195 12.93 4.48 -0.42
C GLU A 195 12.86 4.17 -1.92
N ALA A 196 12.43 2.96 -2.28
CA ALA A 196 12.24 2.55 -3.67
C ALA A 196 10.95 3.10 -4.32
N LYS A 197 10.18 3.94 -3.60
CA LYS A 197 8.89 4.50 -4.01
C LYS A 197 7.88 3.42 -4.45
N LYS A 198 7.96 2.23 -3.84
CA LYS A 198 7.05 1.09 -4.08
C LYS A 198 5.85 1.17 -3.14
N TRP A 199 5.09 2.26 -3.25
CA TRP A 199 4.02 2.62 -2.32
C TRP A 199 2.98 1.52 -2.09
N ARG A 200 2.52 0.85 -3.17
CA ARG A 200 1.54 -0.23 -3.05
C ARG A 200 2.06 -1.41 -2.22
N LEU A 201 3.33 -1.76 -2.37
CA LEU A 201 3.93 -2.85 -1.58
C LEU A 201 4.09 -2.42 -0.12
N ALA A 202 4.59 -1.20 0.13
CA ALA A 202 4.70 -0.66 1.48
C ALA A 202 3.34 -0.68 2.22
N ILE A 203 2.28 -0.19 1.56
CA ILE A 203 0.90 -0.22 2.08
C ILE A 203 0.46 -1.64 2.42
N ASN A 204 0.66 -2.60 1.50
CA ASN A 204 0.30 -3.99 1.74
C ASN A 204 1.02 -4.56 2.97
N TYR A 205 2.31 -4.26 3.15
CA TYR A 205 3.07 -4.72 4.31
C TYR A 205 2.61 -4.07 5.61
N CYS A 206 2.28 -2.77 5.60
CA CYS A 206 1.66 -2.11 6.76
C CYS A 206 0.32 -2.76 7.14
N GLN A 207 -0.52 -3.08 6.15
CA GLN A 207 -1.80 -3.78 6.37
C GLN A 207 -1.59 -5.20 6.92
N SER A 208 -0.63 -5.94 6.38
CA SER A 208 -0.29 -7.27 6.90
C SER A 208 0.21 -7.20 8.34
N ARG A 209 0.99 -6.17 8.70
CA ARG A 209 1.43 -5.93 10.08
C ARG A 209 0.24 -5.64 11.02
N LEU A 210 -0.69 -4.78 10.59
CA LEU A 210 -1.90 -4.45 11.35
C LEU A 210 -2.88 -5.63 11.52
N LYS A 211 -2.81 -6.67 10.68
CA LYS A 211 -3.57 -7.92 10.90
C LYS A 211 -3.21 -8.56 12.25
N TYR A 212 -1.94 -8.50 12.64
CA TYR A 212 -1.47 -9.08 13.90
C TYR A 212 -1.51 -8.07 15.06
N LEU A 213 -1.37 -6.78 14.75
CA LEU A 213 -1.24 -5.71 15.75
C LEU A 213 -2.22 -4.57 15.43
N PRO A 214 -3.54 -4.82 15.45
CA PRO A 214 -4.54 -3.87 14.97
C PRO A 214 -4.65 -2.61 15.83
N ASN A 215 -4.26 -2.68 17.11
CA ASN A 215 -4.36 -1.60 18.09
C ASN A 215 -3.06 -0.79 18.24
N ASP A 216 -2.02 -1.11 17.46
CA ASP A 216 -0.75 -0.40 17.51
C ASP A 216 -0.85 0.92 16.74
N ILE A 217 -0.90 2.04 17.49
CA ILE A 217 -1.10 3.39 16.93
C ILE A 217 0.07 3.82 16.05
N GLU A 218 1.31 3.44 16.37
CA GLU A 218 2.47 3.74 15.54
C GLU A 218 2.35 3.03 14.20
N PHE A 219 1.92 1.77 14.20
CA PHE A 219 1.74 1.00 12.98
C PHE A 219 0.57 1.47 12.13
N GLN A 220 -0.51 1.93 12.76
CA GLN A 220 -1.61 2.61 12.08
C GLN A 220 -1.12 3.92 11.44
N GLY A 221 -0.31 4.71 12.16
CA GLY A 221 0.27 5.97 11.71
C GLY A 221 1.17 5.79 10.48
N GLU A 222 2.07 4.81 10.50
CA GLU A 222 2.93 4.53 9.35
C GLU A 222 2.14 4.04 8.14
N MET A 223 1.06 3.27 8.33
CA MET A 223 0.20 2.86 7.21
C MET A 223 -0.41 4.08 6.50
N VAL A 224 -0.97 5.03 7.26
CA VAL A 224 -1.59 6.22 6.67
C VAL A 224 -0.56 7.17 6.07
N GLU A 225 0.65 7.22 6.65
CA GLU A 225 1.79 7.91 6.04
C GLU A 225 2.10 7.34 4.64
N MET A 226 2.08 6.01 4.47
CA MET A 226 2.31 5.40 3.15
C MET A 226 1.22 5.78 2.14
N TYR A 227 -0.05 5.89 2.55
CA TYR A 227 -1.14 6.38 1.70
C TYR A 227 -0.99 7.86 1.33
N TYR A 228 -0.55 8.68 2.29
CA TYR A 228 -0.24 10.09 2.08
C TYR A 228 0.87 10.26 1.04
N LEU A 229 2.01 9.59 1.24
CA LEU A 229 3.15 9.64 0.30
C LEU A 229 2.78 9.12 -1.09
N ALA A 230 1.96 8.05 -1.17
CA ALA A 230 1.44 7.55 -2.44
C ALA A 230 0.56 8.57 -3.17
N SER A 231 -0.18 9.39 -2.41
CA SER A 231 -1.02 10.46 -2.96
C SER A 231 -0.17 11.62 -3.45
N LEU A 232 0.85 12.04 -2.68
CA LEU A 232 1.80 13.07 -3.10
C LEU A 232 2.60 12.67 -4.35
N ALA A 233 2.99 11.41 -4.47
CA ALA A 233 3.76 10.92 -5.62
C ALA A 233 2.99 10.98 -6.96
N LYS A 234 1.66 11.18 -6.93
CA LYS A 234 0.83 11.37 -8.13
C LYS A 234 0.75 12.84 -8.56
N LEU A 235 1.18 13.77 -7.73
CA LEU A 235 1.15 15.18 -8.06
C LEU A 235 2.22 15.49 -9.10
N GLN A 236 1.85 16.31 -10.07
CA GLN A 236 2.76 16.81 -11.09
C GLN A 236 3.14 18.26 -10.74
N GLU A 237 4.32 18.71 -11.16
CA GLU A 237 4.65 20.12 -11.15
C GLU A 237 3.65 20.85 -12.07
N ALA A 238 2.75 21.61 -11.47
CA ALA A 238 1.64 22.24 -12.18
C ALA A 238 2.04 23.65 -12.63
N ARG A 239 1.92 23.91 -13.94
CA ARG A 239 2.14 25.21 -14.58
C ARG A 239 0.89 25.75 -15.28
N THR A 240 -0.19 24.97 -15.27
CA THR A 240 -1.44 25.27 -15.97
C THR A 240 -2.64 24.94 -15.08
N ASN A 241 -3.77 25.59 -15.34
CA ASN A 241 -5.02 25.34 -14.61
C ASN A 241 -5.47 23.87 -14.73
N SER A 242 -5.27 23.25 -15.89
CA SER A 242 -5.61 21.84 -16.10
C SER A 242 -4.80 20.90 -15.19
N GLN A 243 -3.49 21.16 -15.03
CA GLN A 243 -2.63 20.39 -14.12
C GLN A 243 -3.00 20.61 -12.66
N HIS A 244 -3.29 21.84 -12.24
CA HIS A 244 -3.78 22.12 -10.88
C HIS A 244 -5.12 21.42 -10.61
N SER A 245 -6.06 21.43 -11.56
CA SER A 245 -7.33 20.72 -11.45
C SER A 245 -7.11 19.20 -11.31
N LYS A 246 -6.19 18.63 -12.10
CA LYS A 246 -5.83 17.22 -12.01
C LYS A 246 -5.21 16.87 -10.66
N ASN A 247 -4.28 17.69 -10.16
CA ASN A 247 -3.69 17.53 -8.83
C ASN A 247 -4.77 17.60 -7.73
N ALA A 248 -5.70 18.57 -7.80
CA ALA A 248 -6.80 18.69 -6.85
C ALA A 248 -7.70 17.43 -6.81
N LYS A 249 -7.96 16.80 -7.97
CA LYS A 249 -8.69 15.53 -8.04
C LYS A 249 -7.92 14.37 -7.41
N HIS A 250 -6.60 14.27 -7.66
CA HIS A 250 -5.76 13.25 -7.03
C HIS A 250 -5.69 13.40 -5.51
N LEU A 251 -5.58 14.65 -5.02
CA LEU A 251 -5.59 14.95 -3.58
C LEU A 251 -6.93 14.57 -2.94
N LEU A 252 -8.06 14.83 -3.60
CA LEU A 252 -9.38 14.42 -3.11
C LEU A 252 -9.47 12.89 -2.89
N THR A 253 -8.94 12.08 -3.81
CA THR A 253 -8.90 10.62 -3.62
C THR A 253 -8.06 10.21 -2.42
N GLY A 254 -6.93 10.90 -2.19
CA GLY A 254 -6.10 10.70 -1.00
C GLY A 254 -6.85 11.05 0.29
N ILE A 255 -7.49 12.22 0.34
CA ILE A 255 -8.32 12.68 1.46
C ILE A 255 -9.40 11.65 1.80
N GLN A 256 -10.20 11.22 0.81
CA GLN A 256 -11.26 10.23 1.02
C GLN A 256 -10.72 8.90 1.57
N THR A 257 -9.51 8.50 1.16
CA THR A 257 -8.87 7.30 1.66
C THR A 257 -8.49 7.46 3.14
N LEU A 258 -7.89 8.60 3.51
CA LEU A 258 -7.48 8.87 4.89
C LEU A 258 -8.70 9.08 5.81
N GLU A 259 -9.76 9.74 5.35
CA GLU A 259 -11.02 9.88 6.11
C GLU A 259 -11.68 8.53 6.39
N LYS A 260 -11.61 7.59 5.44
CA LYS A 260 -12.06 6.21 5.69
C LYS A 260 -11.23 5.54 6.79
N TYR A 261 -9.93 5.79 6.84
CA TYR A 261 -9.08 5.26 7.90
C TYR A 261 -9.30 5.96 9.23
N LEU A 262 -9.59 7.27 9.23
CA LEU A 262 -9.95 7.99 10.44
C LEU A 262 -11.17 7.36 11.11
N LYS A 263 -12.19 6.97 10.34
CA LYS A 263 -13.37 6.27 10.89
C LYS A 263 -13.03 4.93 11.55
N ASN A 264 -11.97 4.26 11.10
CA ASN A 264 -11.51 2.99 11.69
C ASN A 264 -10.54 3.20 12.85
N TYR A 265 -9.85 4.34 12.89
CA TYR A 265 -8.82 4.70 13.84
C TYR A 265 -9.01 6.16 14.29
N PRO A 266 -10.13 6.47 14.99
CA PRO A 266 -10.57 7.85 15.24
C PRO A 266 -9.61 8.67 16.10
N TYR A 267 -8.67 8.00 16.78
CA TYR A 267 -7.75 8.63 17.73
C TYR A 267 -6.29 8.55 17.30
N ASN A 268 -6.03 8.28 16.01
CA ASN A 268 -4.68 8.33 15.48
C ASN A 268 -4.35 9.75 15.02
N LEU A 269 -3.57 10.48 15.84
CA LEU A 269 -3.18 11.87 15.56
C LEU A 269 -2.53 12.06 14.18
N THR A 270 -1.70 11.11 13.74
CA THR A 270 -1.04 11.15 12.43
C THR A 270 -2.06 11.30 11.29
N ILE A 271 -3.24 10.68 11.38
CA ILE A 271 -4.27 10.77 10.34
C ILE A 271 -4.77 12.22 10.21
N PHE A 272 -5.01 12.89 11.32
CA PHE A 272 -5.44 14.29 11.36
C PHE A 272 -4.40 15.22 10.75
N GLU A 273 -3.14 15.08 11.16
CA GLU A 273 -2.04 15.90 10.66
C GLU A 273 -1.87 15.77 9.14
N LEU A 274 -1.92 14.53 8.63
CA LEU A 274 -1.81 14.24 7.20
C LEU A 274 -3.06 14.69 6.42
N LEU A 275 -4.26 14.57 6.99
CA LEU A 275 -5.49 15.13 6.40
C LEU A 275 -5.41 16.65 6.29
N GLY A 276 -4.96 17.33 7.35
CA GLY A 276 -4.69 18.76 7.34
C GLY A 276 -3.75 19.14 6.18
N SER A 277 -2.62 18.43 6.06
CA SER A 277 -1.65 18.63 4.97
C SER A 277 -2.27 18.44 3.56
N LEU A 278 -3.07 17.39 3.34
CA LEU A 278 -3.69 17.16 2.03
C LEU A 278 -4.76 18.21 1.70
N TYR A 279 -5.57 18.61 2.69
CA TYR A 279 -6.57 19.67 2.53
C TYR A 279 -5.92 21.01 2.18
N TYR A 280 -4.81 21.36 2.84
CA TYR A 280 -3.99 22.53 2.52
C TYR A 280 -3.50 22.52 1.06
N LEU A 281 -2.85 21.43 0.63
CA LEU A 281 -2.34 21.30 -0.74
C LEU A 281 -3.47 21.38 -1.78
N ARG A 282 -4.64 20.82 -1.44
CA ARG A 282 -5.81 20.85 -2.31
C ARG A 282 -6.38 22.27 -2.41
N ALA A 283 -6.41 23.02 -1.32
CA ALA A 283 -6.84 24.41 -1.31
C ALA A 283 -5.98 25.26 -2.28
N ILE A 284 -4.65 25.11 -2.23
CA ILE A 284 -3.72 25.80 -3.16
C ILE A 284 -4.03 25.45 -4.62
N CYS A 285 -4.21 24.15 -4.92
CA CYS A 285 -4.53 23.73 -6.28
C CYS A 285 -5.87 24.30 -6.77
N LEU A 286 -6.88 24.38 -5.90
CA LEU A 286 -8.20 24.93 -6.24
C LEU A 286 -8.15 26.45 -6.44
N ALA A 287 -7.42 27.17 -5.59
CA ALA A 287 -7.21 28.61 -5.71
C ALA A 287 -6.53 28.96 -7.05
N ASN A 288 -5.50 28.20 -7.45
CA ASN A 288 -4.82 28.40 -8.73
C ASN A 288 -5.70 28.08 -9.95
N THR A 289 -6.82 27.38 -9.78
CA THR A 289 -7.85 27.19 -10.82
C THR A 289 -9.02 28.16 -10.73
N SER A 290 -8.88 29.24 -9.94
CA SER A 290 -9.93 30.23 -9.69
C SER A 290 -11.20 29.64 -9.07
N SER A 291 -11.08 28.54 -8.31
CA SER A 291 -12.17 27.92 -7.53
C SER A 291 -12.03 28.28 -6.06
N PHE A 292 -12.02 29.59 -5.77
CA PHE A 292 -11.72 30.17 -4.45
C PHE A 292 -12.67 29.72 -3.34
N ALA A 293 -13.97 29.61 -3.58
CA ALA A 293 -14.95 29.19 -2.57
C ALA A 293 -14.70 27.75 -2.09
N LEU A 294 -14.32 26.85 -3.01
CA LEU A 294 -13.91 25.49 -2.65
C LEU A 294 -12.52 25.46 -2.01
N GLY A 295 -11.61 26.34 -2.43
CA GLY A 295 -10.31 26.55 -1.79
C GLY A 295 -10.46 26.97 -0.33
N LEU A 296 -11.33 27.95 -0.04
CA LEU A 296 -11.68 28.42 1.30
C LEU A 296 -12.27 27.32 2.17
N LEU A 297 -13.17 26.49 1.63
CA LEU A 297 -13.66 25.32 2.35
C LEU A 297 -12.52 24.34 2.69
N CYS A 298 -11.65 24.01 1.72
CA CYS A 298 -10.56 23.08 1.94
C CYS A 298 -9.54 23.61 2.96
N ILE A 299 -9.18 24.89 2.92
CA ILE A 299 -8.23 25.46 3.88
C ILE A 299 -8.84 25.54 5.29
N GLN A 300 -10.13 25.81 5.41
CA GLN A 300 -10.81 25.74 6.70
C GLN A 300 -10.83 24.31 7.25
N LYS A 301 -11.10 23.29 6.40
CA LYS A 301 -10.94 21.89 6.80
C LYS A 301 -9.51 21.58 7.25
N SER A 302 -8.50 22.10 6.55
CA SER A 302 -7.10 21.94 6.95
C SER A 302 -6.84 22.44 8.37
N VAL A 303 -7.36 23.62 8.71
CA VAL A 303 -7.25 24.22 10.05
C VAL A 303 -8.02 23.39 11.08
N THR A 304 -9.21 22.91 10.75
CA THR A 304 -10.01 22.07 11.67
C THR A 304 -9.33 20.72 11.94
N TYR A 305 -8.75 20.08 10.92
CA TYR A 305 -8.03 18.81 11.09
C TYR A 305 -6.68 18.97 11.80
N ASN A 306 -5.98 20.10 11.62
CA ASN A 306 -4.73 20.37 12.31
C ASN A 306 -4.67 21.85 12.78
N PRO A 307 -5.15 22.13 14.01
CA PRO A 307 -5.14 23.47 14.60
C PRO A 307 -3.75 24.07 14.81
N TYR A 308 -2.67 23.28 14.71
CA TYR A 308 -1.30 23.76 14.85
C TYR A 308 -0.62 24.01 13.49
N PHE A 309 -1.33 23.82 12.37
CA PHE A 309 -0.75 23.99 11.04
C PHE A 309 -0.71 25.47 10.63
N GLN A 310 0.28 26.20 11.14
CA GLN A 310 0.44 27.65 10.97
C GLN A 310 0.28 28.15 9.51
N LYS A 311 0.93 27.47 8.56
CA LYS A 311 0.82 27.82 7.13
C LYS A 311 -0.61 27.76 6.60
N ALA A 312 -1.46 26.90 7.14
CA ALA A 312 -2.85 26.81 6.73
C ALA A 312 -3.67 28.03 7.22
N PHE A 313 -3.36 28.59 8.38
CA PHE A 313 -3.97 29.84 8.85
C PHE A 313 -3.56 31.02 7.96
N GLU A 314 -2.27 31.17 7.68
CA GLU A 314 -1.75 32.24 6.82
C GLU A 314 -2.39 32.19 5.42
N THR A 315 -2.38 31.00 4.78
CA THR A 315 -3.03 30.81 3.48
C THR A 315 -4.56 31.00 3.54
N ARG A 316 -5.22 30.68 4.67
CA ARG A 316 -6.65 30.96 4.81
C ARG A 316 -6.91 32.46 4.78
N ASP A 317 -6.13 33.24 5.52
CA ASP A 317 -6.31 34.69 5.62
C ASP A 317 -6.02 35.36 4.27
N GLU A 318 -4.99 34.91 3.54
CA GLU A 318 -4.71 35.33 2.16
C GLU A 318 -5.87 35.02 1.19
N LEU A 319 -6.45 33.81 1.29
CA LEU A 319 -7.59 33.42 0.45
C LEU A 319 -8.85 34.21 0.79
N ILE A 320 -9.06 34.57 2.06
CA ILE A 320 -10.16 35.43 2.48
C ILE A 320 -10.02 36.81 1.84
N GLU A 321 -8.82 37.39 1.88
CA GLU A 321 -8.55 38.69 1.27
C GLU A 321 -8.73 38.64 -0.25
N THR A 322 -8.22 37.59 -0.90
CA THR A 322 -8.40 37.37 -2.34
C THR A 322 -9.88 37.27 -2.73
N MET A 323 -10.71 36.58 -1.93
CA MET A 323 -12.14 36.48 -2.17
C MET A 323 -12.85 37.83 -2.03
N LYS A 324 -12.48 38.65 -1.03
CA LYS A 324 -13.03 40.01 -0.89
C LYS A 324 -12.70 40.88 -2.10
N GLN A 325 -11.46 40.82 -2.58
CA GLN A 325 -11.03 41.54 -3.77
C GLN A 325 -11.81 41.07 -5.02
N LEU A 326 -12.05 39.77 -5.16
CA LEU A 326 -12.87 39.23 -6.25
C LEU A 326 -14.31 39.74 -6.19
N GLN A 327 -14.91 39.78 -5.00
CA GLN A 327 -16.27 40.31 -4.80
C GLN A 327 -16.34 41.80 -5.18
N GLU A 328 -15.34 42.60 -4.81
CA GLU A 328 -15.27 44.02 -5.19
C GLU A 328 -15.12 44.20 -6.71
N GLN A 329 -14.25 43.41 -7.36
CA GLN A 329 -14.13 43.42 -8.82
C GLN A 329 -15.44 43.04 -9.51
N VAL A 330 -16.19 42.08 -8.97
CA VAL A 330 -17.50 41.69 -9.49
C VAL A 330 -18.54 42.79 -9.28
N ASN A 331 -18.52 43.52 -8.17
CA ASN A 331 -19.39 44.68 -7.96
C ASN A 331 -19.14 45.76 -9.02
N GLN A 332 -17.87 46.07 -9.32
CA GLN A 332 -17.51 46.99 -10.39
C GLN A 332 -17.96 46.49 -11.76
N LEU A 333 -17.73 45.21 -12.06
CA LEU A 333 -18.16 44.59 -13.32
C LEU A 333 -19.68 44.62 -13.49
N GLN A 334 -20.44 44.50 -12.40
CA GLN A 334 -21.90 44.63 -12.44
C GLN A 334 -22.36 46.06 -12.76
N VAL A 335 -21.62 47.09 -12.33
CA VAL A 335 -21.86 48.49 -12.75
C VAL A 335 -21.63 48.63 -14.26
N ASP A 336 -20.55 48.05 -14.77
CA ASP A 336 -20.20 48.09 -16.20
C ASP A 336 -21.23 47.34 -17.07
N ILE A 337 -21.76 46.21 -16.61
CA ILE A 337 -22.85 45.48 -17.29
C ILE A 337 -24.12 46.33 -17.39
N ARG A 338 -24.46 47.09 -16.33
CA ARG A 338 -25.61 48.02 -16.36
C ARG A 338 -25.43 49.13 -17.40
N GLN A 339 -24.19 49.40 -17.82
CA GLN A 339 -23.85 50.33 -18.89
C GLN A 339 -23.80 49.67 -20.29
N GLY A 340 -24.22 48.41 -20.41
CA GLY A 340 -24.35 47.71 -21.69
C GLY A 340 -23.18 46.82 -22.09
N MET A 341 -22.18 46.62 -21.22
CA MET A 341 -21.11 45.65 -21.50
C MET A 341 -21.59 44.20 -21.36
N GLN A 342 -21.16 43.33 -22.29
CA GLN A 342 -21.39 41.90 -22.20
C GLN A 342 -20.25 41.19 -21.45
N LEU A 343 -20.61 40.24 -20.58
CA LEU A 343 -19.63 39.43 -19.85
C LEU A 343 -18.91 38.44 -20.76
N THR A 344 -17.58 38.45 -20.70
CA THR A 344 -16.76 37.36 -21.26
C THR A 344 -16.97 36.06 -20.48
N PRO A 345 -16.64 34.87 -21.03
CA PRO A 345 -16.72 33.60 -20.28
C PRO A 345 -15.93 33.63 -18.96
N LYS A 346 -14.77 34.29 -18.94
CA LYS A 346 -13.98 34.50 -17.72
C LYS A 346 -14.72 35.38 -16.72
N GLY A 347 -15.36 36.47 -17.19
CA GLY A 347 -16.19 37.34 -16.36
C GLY A 347 -17.39 36.60 -15.76
N GLN A 348 -18.07 35.75 -16.54
CA GLN A 348 -19.15 34.89 -16.05
C GLN A 348 -18.65 33.95 -14.93
N GLN A 349 -17.47 33.35 -15.11
CA GLN A 349 -16.87 32.49 -14.09
C GLN A 349 -16.53 33.27 -12.81
N MET A 350 -15.97 34.48 -12.93
CA MET A 350 -15.67 35.35 -11.78
C MET A 350 -16.93 35.71 -10.99
N VAL A 351 -18.00 36.13 -11.68
CA VAL A 351 -19.30 36.43 -11.05
C VAL A 351 -19.85 35.19 -10.33
N ALA A 352 -19.83 34.03 -11.00
CA ALA A 352 -20.31 32.78 -10.41
C ALA A 352 -19.53 32.39 -9.14
N GLU A 353 -18.22 32.62 -9.11
CA GLU A 353 -17.39 32.29 -7.95
C GLU A 353 -17.54 33.31 -6.81
N ALA A 354 -17.59 34.61 -7.12
CA ALA A 354 -17.85 35.67 -6.14
C ALA A 354 -19.21 35.50 -5.43
N ASN A 355 -20.22 35.07 -6.20
CA ASN A 355 -21.56 34.80 -5.69
C ASN A 355 -21.60 33.60 -4.72
N LYS A 356 -20.73 32.59 -4.91
CA LYS A 356 -20.57 31.53 -3.90
C LYS A 356 -19.91 32.09 -2.63
N GLY A 357 -18.91 32.94 -2.81
CA GLY A 357 -18.24 33.65 -1.72
C GLY A 357 -17.78 32.72 -0.59
N PHE A 358 -18.13 33.09 0.63
CA PHE A 358 -17.80 32.35 1.86
C PHE A 358 -18.83 31.27 2.22
N ALA A 359 -19.92 31.12 1.46
CA ALA A 359 -21.05 30.28 1.86
C ALA A 359 -20.65 28.81 2.16
N PRO A 360 -19.85 28.12 1.32
CA PRO A 360 -19.44 26.74 1.63
C PRO A 360 -18.61 26.62 2.91
N MET A 361 -17.74 27.60 3.16
CA MET A 361 -16.89 27.63 4.36
C MET A 361 -17.72 27.86 5.62
N ASN A 362 -18.66 28.82 5.59
CA ASN A 362 -19.54 29.12 6.73
C ASN A 362 -20.45 27.93 7.06
N VAL A 363 -21.06 27.30 6.04
CA VAL A 363 -21.85 26.07 6.23
C VAL A 363 -21.04 24.97 6.91
N TYR A 364 -19.76 24.82 6.57
CA TYR A 364 -18.89 23.85 7.24
C TYR A 364 -18.56 24.25 8.68
N ILE A 365 -18.20 25.51 8.94
CA ILE A 365 -17.90 26.01 10.30
C ILE A 365 -19.08 25.75 11.25
N ASP A 366 -20.30 25.94 10.77
CA ASP A 366 -21.52 25.76 11.57
C ASP A 366 -21.94 24.28 11.70
N SER A 367 -21.36 23.39 10.91
CA SER A 367 -21.73 21.97 10.84
C SER A 367 -21.28 21.17 12.07
N ASN A 368 -21.99 20.09 12.37
CA ASN A 368 -21.56 19.11 13.36
C ASN A 368 -20.23 18.45 12.97
N GLU A 369 -19.99 18.25 11.66
CA GLU A 369 -18.73 17.67 11.15
C GLU A 369 -17.51 18.47 11.63
N ALA A 370 -17.56 19.81 11.57
CA ALA A 370 -16.45 20.64 12.02
C ALA A 370 -16.22 20.56 13.53
N LYS A 371 -17.30 20.53 14.32
CA LYS A 371 -17.24 20.43 15.79
C LYS A 371 -16.70 19.08 16.24
N GLU A 372 -17.23 18.00 15.67
CA GLU A 372 -16.79 16.62 15.91
C GLU A 372 -15.31 16.45 15.52
N THR A 373 -14.92 16.91 14.33
CA THR A 373 -13.51 16.81 13.88
C THR A 373 -12.56 17.55 14.82
N ALA A 374 -12.91 18.75 15.27
CA ALA A 374 -12.10 19.52 16.21
C ALA A 374 -11.98 18.82 17.58
N ASN A 375 -13.09 18.25 18.07
CA ASN A 375 -13.10 17.49 19.32
C ASN A 375 -12.23 16.22 19.20
N ASP A 376 -12.41 15.44 18.14
CA ASP A 376 -11.69 14.20 17.90
C ASP A 376 -10.18 14.44 17.75
N PHE A 377 -9.77 15.58 17.16
CA PHE A 377 -8.37 15.98 17.11
C PHE A 377 -7.75 16.08 18.52
N TYR A 378 -8.41 16.77 19.44
CA TYR A 378 -7.89 16.93 20.81
C TYR A 378 -7.86 15.61 21.59
N ILE A 379 -8.85 14.74 21.35
CA ILE A 379 -8.82 13.39 21.92
C ILE A 379 -7.65 12.60 21.33
N ALA A 380 -7.45 12.63 20.01
CA ALA A 380 -6.32 11.97 19.35
C ALA A 380 -4.96 12.47 19.85
N GLU A 381 -4.83 13.77 20.11
CA GLU A 381 -3.64 14.37 20.72
C GLU A 381 -3.42 13.87 22.15
N ALA A 382 -4.47 13.82 22.97
CA ALA A 382 -4.40 13.30 24.32
C ALA A 382 -4.01 11.82 24.36
N VAL A 383 -4.57 11.00 23.46
CA VAL A 383 -4.19 9.59 23.26
C VAL A 383 -2.73 9.47 22.86
N TYR A 384 -2.28 10.27 21.90
CA TYR A 384 -0.90 10.27 21.45
C TYR A 384 0.05 10.59 22.60
N LEU A 385 -0.26 11.61 23.41
CA LEU A 385 0.50 11.96 24.60
C LEU A 385 0.55 10.82 25.61
N TRP A 386 -0.59 10.16 25.88
CA TRP A 386 -0.67 8.99 26.77
C TRP A 386 0.34 7.91 26.37
N HIS A 387 0.38 7.56 25.08
CA HIS A 387 1.34 6.59 24.56
C HIS A 387 2.78 7.10 24.61
N LYS A 388 3.02 8.39 24.32
CA LYS A 388 4.36 9.00 24.38
C LYS A 388 4.94 9.01 25.80
N ILE A 389 4.09 9.11 26.82
CA ILE A 389 4.50 8.99 28.23
C ILE A 389 4.94 7.55 28.56
N GLY A 390 4.43 6.54 27.85
CA GLY A 390 4.67 5.12 28.13
C GLY A 390 3.64 4.51 29.07
N LEU A 391 2.47 5.13 29.19
CA LEU A 391 1.37 4.58 29.99
C LEU A 391 0.76 3.33 29.32
N PRO A 392 0.15 2.41 30.09
CA PRO A 392 -0.43 1.19 29.57
C PRO A 392 -1.48 1.45 28.48
N THR A 393 -1.53 0.58 27.48
CA THR A 393 -2.54 0.65 26.43
C THR A 393 -3.95 0.57 27.05
N PRO A 394 -4.88 1.45 26.66
CA PRO A 394 -6.27 1.37 27.12
C PRO A 394 -6.92 -0.01 26.87
N PRO A 395 -7.89 -0.40 27.71
CA PRO A 395 -8.59 -1.68 27.61
C PRO A 395 -9.31 -1.82 26.27
N LYS A 396 -9.40 -3.04 25.74
CA LYS A 396 -10.09 -3.31 24.46
C LYS A 396 -11.51 -2.73 24.47
N GLY A 397 -11.89 -2.07 23.38
CA GLY A 397 -13.22 -1.46 23.23
C GLY A 397 -13.30 0.03 23.58
N TRP A 398 -12.24 0.62 24.11
CA TRP A 398 -12.17 2.05 24.44
C TRP A 398 -12.52 3.00 23.29
N GLN A 399 -12.42 2.53 22.04
CA GLN A 399 -12.60 3.34 20.84
C GLN A 399 -14.07 3.60 20.45
N LYS A 400 -15.04 2.94 21.11
CA LYS A 400 -16.40 2.80 20.57
C LYS A 400 -17.51 3.02 21.60
N GLU A 401 -17.56 4.22 22.17
CA GLU A 401 -18.74 4.70 22.92
C GLU A 401 -19.14 6.10 22.40
N LEU A 402 -20.41 6.23 21.98
CA LEU A 402 -21.08 7.49 21.57
C LEU A 402 -21.93 8.03 22.76
N PRO A 403 -22.36 9.31 22.78
CA PRO A 403 -22.06 10.20 23.91
C PRO A 403 -23.20 10.55 24.89
N ALA A 404 -22.76 11.18 26.01
CA ALA A 404 -23.39 12.21 26.85
C ALA A 404 -22.33 12.94 27.74
N GLY A 405 -22.00 14.20 27.39
CA GLY A 405 -21.91 15.37 28.31
C GLY A 405 -20.65 15.70 29.13
N VAL A 406 -19.53 16.15 28.54
CA VAL A 406 -18.44 16.87 29.26
C VAL A 406 -18.02 18.16 28.54
N MET A 407 -17.57 19.20 29.26
CA MET A 407 -17.18 20.51 28.72
C MET A 407 -15.66 20.70 28.75
N HIS A 408 -15.04 21.26 27.71
CA HIS A 408 -13.60 21.58 27.69
C HIS A 408 -13.37 23.03 27.25
N THR A 409 -12.38 23.71 27.82
CA THR A 409 -12.06 25.11 27.45
C THR A 409 -10.75 25.17 26.69
N VAL A 410 -10.73 25.89 25.56
CA VAL A 410 -9.50 26.24 24.82
C VAL A 410 -9.56 27.74 24.55
N ASN A 411 -8.53 28.48 24.97
CA ASN A 411 -8.42 29.95 24.76
C ASN A 411 -9.66 30.76 25.24
N GLY A 412 -10.26 30.38 26.36
CA GLY A 412 -11.42 31.07 26.94
C GLY A 412 -12.76 30.75 26.27
N SER A 413 -12.78 29.89 25.23
CA SER A 413 -14.02 29.39 24.62
C SER A 413 -14.26 27.94 25.08
N THR A 414 -15.41 27.69 25.69
CA THR A 414 -15.85 26.35 26.10
C THR A 414 -16.43 25.62 24.90
N ILE A 415 -15.80 24.52 24.49
CA ILE A 415 -16.31 23.60 23.48
C ILE A 415 -16.87 22.37 24.23
N PRO A 416 -18.16 22.01 24.05
CA PRO A 416 -18.69 20.77 24.58
C PRO A 416 -18.02 19.58 23.89
N ILE A 417 -17.47 18.65 24.68
CA ILE A 417 -16.88 17.38 24.25
C ILE A 417 -17.91 16.28 24.44
N GLU A 418 -18.35 15.70 23.33
CA GLU A 418 -19.27 14.57 23.30
C GLU A 418 -18.49 13.24 23.31
N SER A 419 -17.76 12.92 24.39
CA SER A 419 -17.15 11.60 24.57
C SER A 419 -17.50 11.01 25.93
N THR A 420 -18.05 9.78 25.94
CA THR A 420 -18.48 9.04 27.13
C THR A 420 -17.46 8.08 27.68
N SER A 421 -16.39 7.82 26.92
CA SER A 421 -15.34 6.94 27.41
C SER A 421 -14.67 7.62 28.61
N SER A 422 -14.84 7.05 29.79
CA SER A 422 -14.12 7.47 31.00
C SER A 422 -12.60 7.56 30.76
N TRP A 423 -12.10 6.74 29.83
CA TRP A 423 -10.70 6.78 29.41
C TRP A 423 -10.36 8.00 28.55
N ALA A 424 -11.20 8.40 27.58
CA ALA A 424 -10.95 9.59 26.77
C ALA A 424 -10.94 10.86 27.63
N ILE A 425 -11.86 10.94 28.61
CA ILE A 425 -11.88 12.01 29.61
C ILE A 425 -10.57 12.01 30.41
N LYS A 426 -10.14 10.85 30.90
CA LYS A 426 -8.87 10.70 31.64
C LYS A 426 -7.64 11.09 30.80
N ALA A 427 -7.64 10.79 29.50
CA ALA A 427 -6.57 11.21 28.60
C ALA A 427 -6.56 12.74 28.39
N LEU A 428 -7.72 13.36 28.21
CA LEU A 428 -7.86 14.82 28.10
C LEU A 428 -7.42 15.52 29.40
N GLU A 429 -7.86 15.01 30.55
CA GLU A 429 -7.45 15.49 31.86
C GLU A 429 -5.93 15.43 32.05
N LEU A 430 -5.31 14.32 31.62
CA LEU A 430 -3.86 14.11 31.61
C LEU A 430 -3.17 15.14 30.73
N ARG A 431 -3.64 15.34 29.49
CA ARG A 431 -3.12 16.35 28.56
C ARG A 431 -3.15 17.74 29.18
N ASP A 432 -4.26 18.12 29.80
CA ASP A 432 -4.39 19.42 30.47
C ASP A 432 -3.46 19.56 31.67
N ALA A 433 -3.30 18.51 32.48
CA ALA A 433 -2.41 18.53 33.63
C ALA A 433 -0.95 18.67 33.19
N VAL A 434 -0.53 17.88 32.20
CA VAL A 434 0.80 17.98 31.58
C VAL A 434 1.01 19.37 30.98
N GLY A 435 0.03 19.91 30.26
CA GLY A 435 0.07 21.26 29.70
C GLY A 435 0.29 22.34 30.76
N LYS A 436 -0.41 22.27 31.90
CA LYS A 436 -0.22 23.20 33.04
C LYS A 436 1.20 23.17 33.59
N VAL A 437 1.78 21.98 33.74
CA VAL A 437 3.17 21.82 34.20
C VAL A 437 4.16 22.38 33.18
N LEU A 438 3.97 22.11 31.88
CA LEU A 438 4.86 22.59 30.83
C LEU A 438 4.80 24.12 30.67
N GLN A 439 3.65 24.74 30.89
CA GLN A 439 3.48 26.20 30.87
C GLN A 439 4.07 26.88 32.10
N ASN A 440 4.14 26.18 33.24
CA ASN A 440 4.65 26.70 34.51
C ASN A 440 5.74 25.76 35.05
N PRO A 441 6.91 25.66 34.38
CA PRO A 441 7.92 24.68 34.72
C PRO A 441 8.43 24.91 36.16
N PRO A 442 8.65 23.84 36.96
CA PRO A 442 9.20 23.98 38.30
C PRO A 442 10.67 24.42 38.22
N PRO A 443 11.20 25.15 39.21
CA PRO A 443 12.55 25.70 39.15
C PRO A 443 13.66 24.63 39.27
N SER A 444 13.29 23.39 39.63
CA SER A 444 14.22 22.26 39.68
C SER A 444 13.48 20.93 39.51
N LYS A 445 14.21 19.89 39.12
CA LYS A 445 13.73 18.50 39.06
C LYS A 445 13.09 18.03 40.37
N ALA A 446 13.65 18.43 41.52
CA ALA A 446 13.14 18.03 42.83
C ALA A 446 11.71 18.52 43.12
N ASN A 447 11.29 19.62 42.48
CA ASN A 447 9.96 20.21 42.67
C ASN A 447 8.90 19.65 41.72
N LEU A 448 9.30 18.78 40.76
CA LEU A 448 8.41 18.28 39.72
C LEU A 448 7.27 17.41 40.28
N ALA A 449 7.58 16.49 41.20
CA ALA A 449 6.58 15.61 41.80
C ALA A 449 5.51 16.41 42.57
N GLY A 450 5.92 17.42 43.33
CA GLY A 450 5.00 18.30 44.07
C GLY A 450 4.11 19.13 43.14
N LEU A 451 4.67 19.65 42.05
CA LEU A 451 3.90 20.38 41.04
C LEU A 451 2.92 19.48 40.27
N TRP A 452 3.32 18.24 39.96
CA TRP A 452 2.44 17.24 39.36
C TRP A 452 1.27 16.92 40.27
N GLN A 453 1.52 16.66 41.56
CA GLN A 453 0.47 16.38 42.54
C GLN A 453 -0.52 17.54 42.67
N TRP A 454 -0.03 18.78 42.66
CA TRP A 454 -0.88 19.97 42.64
C TRP A 454 -1.72 20.07 41.35
N SER A 455 -1.14 19.72 40.19
CA SER A 455 -1.80 19.80 38.89
C SER A 455 -2.95 18.80 38.70
N ILE A 456 -2.98 17.74 39.52
CA ILE A 456 -4.03 16.70 39.49
C ILE A 456 -5.02 16.77 40.66
N LEU A 457 -4.91 17.78 41.55
CA LEU A 457 -5.73 17.86 42.78
C LEU A 457 -7.24 17.81 42.49
N ASP A 458 -7.68 18.46 41.41
CA ASP A 458 -9.08 18.51 40.98
C ASP A 458 -9.45 17.41 39.96
N LYS A 459 -8.57 16.43 39.75
CA LYS A 459 -8.69 15.38 38.73
C LYS A 459 -8.47 14.00 39.34
N PRO A 460 -9.42 13.49 40.15
CA PRO A 460 -9.25 12.24 40.90
C PRO A 460 -8.96 11.04 39.98
N GLY A 461 -9.43 11.06 38.74
CA GLY A 461 -9.15 10.01 37.75
C GLY A 461 -7.66 9.82 37.46
N LEU A 462 -6.84 10.89 37.56
CA LEU A 462 -5.40 10.83 37.29
C LEU A 462 -4.58 10.25 38.45
N ALA A 463 -5.13 10.19 39.67
CA ALA A 463 -4.41 9.69 40.84
C ALA A 463 -4.05 8.20 40.74
N GLU A 464 -4.76 7.45 39.89
CA GLU A 464 -4.50 6.03 39.62
C GLU A 464 -3.36 5.79 38.62
N LEU A 465 -2.86 6.84 37.96
CA LEU A 465 -1.78 6.71 36.98
C LEU A 465 -0.43 6.64 37.67
N ASP A 466 0.52 5.96 37.02
CA ASP A 466 1.89 5.88 37.50
C ASP A 466 2.57 7.26 37.42
N ALA A 467 2.66 7.92 38.58
CA ALA A 467 3.24 9.25 38.71
C ALA A 467 4.75 9.27 38.38
N ASP A 468 5.46 8.16 38.59
CA ASP A 468 6.89 8.08 38.32
C ASP A 468 7.14 8.09 36.81
N VAL A 469 6.34 7.33 36.04
CA VAL A 469 6.41 7.32 34.57
C VAL A 469 6.09 8.71 34.00
N ILE A 470 5.06 9.39 34.53
CA ILE A 470 4.69 10.74 34.10
C ILE A 470 5.77 11.77 34.47
N CYS A 471 6.29 11.74 35.70
CA CYS A 471 7.34 12.64 36.14
C CYS A 471 8.63 12.42 35.34
N ALA A 472 9.00 11.16 35.03
CA ALA A 472 10.14 10.86 34.17
C ALA A 472 9.95 11.40 32.74
N PHE A 473 8.73 11.37 32.20
CA PHE A 473 8.44 12.03 30.92
C PHE A 473 8.60 13.55 31.00
N LEU A 474 8.00 14.19 32.00
CA LEU A 474 8.07 15.64 32.20
C LEU A 474 9.49 16.12 32.47
N GLU A 475 10.27 15.35 33.23
CA GLU A 475 11.66 15.66 33.53
C GLU A 475 12.51 15.74 32.26
N ARG A 476 12.42 14.70 31.41
CA ARG A 476 13.09 14.68 30.10
C ARG A 476 12.69 15.86 29.24
N LYS A 477 11.42 16.28 29.31
CA LYS A 477 10.89 17.39 28.52
C LYS A 477 11.33 18.76 29.00
N LEU A 478 11.53 18.94 30.30
CA LEU A 478 11.77 20.24 30.92
C LEU A 478 13.25 20.51 31.18
N PHE A 479 14.03 19.48 31.49
CA PHE A 479 15.39 19.64 32.01
C PHE A 479 16.47 19.01 31.15
N GLU A 480 16.14 18.06 30.27
CA GLU A 480 17.12 17.50 29.34
C GLU A 480 17.07 18.26 28.01
N GLU A 481 18.24 18.69 27.48
CA GLU A 481 18.39 19.29 26.14
C GLU A 481 18.20 18.25 25.00
N VAL A 482 17.29 17.30 25.20
CA VAL A 482 17.14 16.19 24.29
C VAL A 482 16.25 16.61 23.14
N SER A 483 16.92 16.89 22.01
CA SER A 483 16.32 16.83 20.68
C SER A 483 15.50 15.55 20.58
N ASP A 484 14.21 15.67 20.26
CA ASP A 484 13.10 14.75 20.55
C ASP A 484 13.15 13.35 19.86
N ARG A 485 14.34 12.78 19.70
CA ARG A 485 14.62 11.44 19.18
C ARG A 485 15.17 10.52 20.28
N VAL A 486 14.40 10.28 21.33
CA VAL A 486 14.73 9.19 22.27
C VAL A 486 14.18 7.89 21.72
N LEU A 487 15.06 7.14 21.05
CA LEU A 487 14.91 5.70 20.89
C LEU A 487 14.97 5.09 22.28
N VAL A 488 13.85 4.52 22.74
CA VAL A 488 13.83 3.60 23.89
C VAL A 488 14.86 2.53 23.60
N THR A 489 16.01 2.61 24.28
CA THR A 489 17.02 1.57 24.20
C THR A 489 16.57 0.49 25.19
N PRO A 490 16.10 -0.68 24.73
CA PRO A 490 15.67 -1.73 25.64
C PRO A 490 16.87 -2.14 26.52
N GLN A 491 16.60 -2.44 27.79
CA GLN A 491 17.59 -2.99 28.71
C GLN A 491 18.33 -4.14 28.03
N THR A 492 19.62 -3.97 27.82
CA THR A 492 20.54 -5.01 27.34
C THR A 492 20.75 -6.03 28.44
N GLY A 493 19.74 -6.84 28.73
CA GLY A 493 19.99 -8.18 29.26
C GLY A 493 20.86 -8.90 28.21
N HIS A 494 21.86 -9.67 28.66
CA HIS A 494 22.75 -10.43 27.80
C HIS A 494 21.97 -11.46 26.97
N SER A 495 21.37 -10.98 25.88
CA SER A 495 20.70 -11.78 24.88
C SER A 495 21.80 -12.34 23.98
N GLU A 496 22.13 -13.60 24.20
CA GLU A 496 23.05 -14.38 23.36
C GLU A 496 22.67 -14.18 21.88
N ALA A 497 23.59 -13.71 21.05
CA ALA A 497 23.27 -13.32 19.68
C ALA A 497 22.62 -14.49 18.93
N PRO A 498 21.47 -14.30 18.25
CA PRO A 498 20.82 -15.38 17.53
C PRO A 498 21.78 -15.99 16.48
N PRO A 499 21.69 -17.30 16.22
CA PRO A 499 22.53 -17.95 15.23
C PRO A 499 22.34 -17.31 13.84
N ILE A 500 23.45 -17.06 13.17
CA ILE A 500 23.50 -16.39 11.87
C ILE A 500 23.75 -17.45 10.80
N LEU A 501 22.73 -17.79 10.00
CA LEU A 501 22.90 -18.63 8.82
C LEU A 501 23.18 -17.77 7.61
N THR A 502 24.39 -17.87 7.06
CA THR A 502 24.73 -17.11 5.86
C THR A 502 24.89 -18.02 4.66
N PRO A 503 24.16 -17.79 3.55
CA PRO A 503 24.35 -18.57 2.35
C PRO A 503 25.76 -18.34 1.80
N LYS A 504 26.35 -19.42 1.27
CA LYS A 504 27.61 -19.33 0.54
C LYS A 504 27.25 -18.74 -0.82
N SER A 505 27.71 -17.51 -1.08
CA SER A 505 27.50 -16.86 -2.38
C SER A 505 28.24 -17.68 -3.44
N THR A 506 27.52 -18.59 -4.09
CA THR A 506 28.01 -19.23 -5.29
C THR A 506 27.71 -18.26 -6.43
N ARG A 507 28.74 -17.94 -7.20
CA ARG A 507 28.63 -17.11 -8.41
C ARG A 507 27.46 -17.67 -9.24
N PHE A 508 26.50 -16.82 -9.58
CA PHE A 508 25.26 -17.17 -10.28
C PHE A 508 25.58 -18.07 -11.49
N GLN A 509 25.43 -19.39 -11.35
CA GLN A 509 25.55 -20.30 -12.48
C GLN A 509 24.21 -20.26 -13.20
N ILE A 510 24.24 -19.81 -14.46
CA ILE A 510 23.09 -19.86 -15.37
C ILE A 510 22.64 -21.32 -15.40
N SER A 511 21.40 -21.57 -14.96
CA SER A 511 20.81 -22.91 -14.99
C SER A 511 20.75 -23.37 -16.46
N THR A 512 21.57 -24.35 -16.81
CA THR A 512 21.56 -25.00 -18.13
C THR A 512 20.51 -26.10 -18.16
N GLU A 513 19.29 -25.81 -17.70
CA GLU A 513 18.17 -26.71 -17.93
C GLU A 513 17.82 -26.66 -19.43
N PRO A 514 17.86 -27.79 -20.16
CA PRO A 514 17.58 -27.77 -21.58
C PRO A 514 16.10 -27.46 -21.80
N PHE A 515 15.80 -26.53 -22.72
CA PHE A 515 14.44 -26.03 -23.01
C PHE A 515 13.45 -27.15 -23.38
N ILE A 516 13.93 -28.20 -24.07
CA ILE A 516 13.12 -29.32 -24.56
C ILE A 516 12.54 -30.16 -23.39
N PRO A 517 13.33 -30.64 -22.41
CA PRO A 517 12.84 -31.26 -21.18
C PRO A 517 11.84 -30.40 -20.40
N TRP A 518 12.07 -29.09 -20.30
CA TRP A 518 11.15 -28.18 -19.63
C TRP A 518 9.79 -28.11 -20.35
N LEU A 519 9.79 -28.02 -21.69
CA LEU A 519 8.58 -27.98 -22.50
C LEU A 519 7.75 -29.28 -22.38
N LEU A 520 8.40 -30.44 -22.25
CA LEU A 520 7.74 -31.75 -22.14
C LEU A 520 7.43 -32.19 -20.70
N SER A 521 7.95 -31.50 -19.68
CA SER A 521 7.67 -31.78 -18.27
C SER A 521 6.18 -31.67 -17.90
N SER A 522 5.68 -32.46 -16.96
CA SER A 522 4.31 -32.33 -16.45
C SER A 522 4.12 -31.14 -15.49
N GLN A 523 5.20 -30.47 -15.10
CA GLN A 523 5.21 -29.33 -14.19
C GLN A 523 4.89 -28.00 -14.92
N ASP A 524 4.36 -27.03 -14.18
CA ASP A 524 4.09 -25.64 -14.63
C ASP A 524 3.16 -25.44 -15.82
N LYS A 525 2.07 -26.22 -15.90
CA LYS A 525 1.03 -26.10 -16.95
C LYS A 525 0.54 -24.66 -17.20
N ARG A 526 0.47 -23.82 -16.16
CA ARG A 526 0.04 -22.42 -16.27
C ARG A 526 1.04 -21.55 -17.03
N ILE A 527 2.34 -21.70 -16.77
CA ILE A 527 3.39 -20.94 -17.45
C ILE A 527 3.46 -21.37 -18.92
N LYS A 528 3.26 -22.66 -19.21
CA LYS A 528 3.16 -23.18 -20.58
C LYS A 528 1.96 -22.61 -21.34
N LEU A 529 0.79 -22.54 -20.69
CA LEU A 529 -0.38 -21.90 -21.28
C LEU A 529 -0.12 -20.41 -21.57
N GLN A 530 0.53 -19.70 -20.66
CA GLN A 530 0.92 -18.30 -20.89
C GLN A 530 1.90 -18.15 -22.07
N ALA A 531 2.87 -19.07 -22.21
CA ALA A 531 3.80 -19.07 -23.34
C ALA A 531 3.08 -19.32 -24.67
N VAL A 532 2.11 -20.25 -24.72
CA VAL A 532 1.29 -20.50 -25.91
C VAL A 532 0.48 -19.27 -26.29
N VAL A 533 -0.19 -18.65 -25.32
CA VAL A 533 -0.96 -17.41 -25.55
C VAL A 533 -0.05 -16.28 -26.05
N ALA A 534 1.13 -16.11 -25.46
CA ALA A 534 2.10 -15.11 -25.89
C ALA A 534 2.56 -15.35 -27.34
N SER A 535 2.84 -16.60 -27.71
CA SER A 535 3.20 -16.97 -29.09
C SER A 535 2.08 -16.66 -30.08
N VAL A 536 0.82 -16.98 -29.75
CA VAL A 536 -0.34 -16.66 -30.59
C VAL A 536 -0.49 -15.14 -30.77
N LEU A 537 -0.32 -14.37 -29.70
CA LEU A 537 -0.37 -12.91 -29.76
C LEU A 537 0.73 -12.34 -30.64
N ILE A 538 1.97 -12.84 -30.54
CA ILE A 538 3.09 -12.41 -31.40
C ILE A 538 2.79 -12.68 -32.88
N VAL A 539 2.27 -13.86 -33.21
CA VAL A 539 1.90 -14.22 -34.60
C VAL A 539 0.78 -13.32 -35.11
N MET A 540 -0.26 -13.08 -34.31
CA MET A 540 -1.37 -12.19 -34.66
C MET A 540 -0.91 -10.75 -34.88
N THR A 541 -0.07 -10.20 -33.99
CA THR A 541 0.49 -8.85 -34.13
C THR A 541 1.39 -8.76 -35.36
N GLY A 542 2.21 -9.78 -35.62
CA GLY A 542 3.04 -9.85 -36.83
C GLY A 542 2.21 -9.86 -38.11
N TYR A 543 1.14 -10.65 -38.16
CA TYR A 543 0.22 -10.70 -39.30
C TYR A 543 -0.47 -9.34 -39.53
N ILE A 544 -0.97 -8.69 -38.47
CA ILE A 544 -1.60 -7.36 -38.55
C ILE A 544 -0.59 -6.33 -39.08
N ALA A 545 0.65 -6.33 -38.60
CA ALA A 545 1.67 -5.39 -39.04
C ALA A 545 2.05 -5.57 -40.52
N ILE A 546 2.17 -6.82 -40.98
CA ILE A 546 2.47 -7.13 -42.40
C ILE A 546 1.31 -6.68 -43.28
N ARG A 547 0.07 -7.01 -42.90
CA ARG A 547 -1.14 -6.62 -43.65
C ARG A 547 -1.30 -5.11 -43.72
N GLU A 548 -1.07 -4.41 -42.62
CA GLU A 548 -1.16 -2.94 -42.58
C GLU A 548 -0.15 -2.30 -43.53
N LYS A 549 1.09 -2.80 -43.55
CA LYS A 549 2.14 -2.31 -44.45
C LYS A 549 1.78 -2.52 -45.92
N THR A 550 1.22 -3.68 -46.28
CA THR A 550 0.78 -3.94 -47.66
C THR A 550 -0.40 -3.05 -48.04
N THR A 551 -1.37 -2.88 -47.14
CA THR A 551 -2.54 -2.03 -47.37
C THR A 551 -2.17 -0.55 -47.56
N VAL A 552 -1.22 -0.02 -46.77
CA VAL A 552 -0.74 1.36 -46.95
C VAL A 552 -0.06 1.55 -48.30
N ALA A 553 0.76 0.59 -48.73
CA ALA A 553 1.44 0.65 -50.03
C ALA A 553 0.47 0.59 -51.21
N GLU A 554 -0.55 -0.28 -51.15
CA GLU A 554 -1.59 -0.38 -52.19
C GLU A 554 -2.42 0.90 -52.28
N ARG A 555 -2.79 1.49 -51.13
CA ARG A 555 -3.53 2.76 -51.09
C ARG A 555 -2.70 3.92 -51.61
N GLU A 556 -1.41 3.97 -51.30
CA GLU A 556 -0.50 4.98 -51.84
C GLU A 556 -0.47 4.91 -53.37
N ASN A 557 -0.30 3.71 -53.92
CA ASN A 557 -0.31 3.50 -55.37
C ASN A 557 -1.64 3.90 -56.02
N ALA A 558 -2.76 3.50 -55.40
CA ALA A 558 -4.10 3.88 -55.87
C ALA A 558 -4.29 5.41 -55.85
N TYR A 559 -3.85 6.08 -54.78
CA TYR A 559 -3.92 7.54 -54.64
C TYR A 559 -3.08 8.26 -55.71
N GLN A 560 -1.84 7.82 -55.96
CA GLN A 560 -1.02 8.38 -57.03
C GLN A 560 -1.67 8.17 -58.42
N THR A 561 -2.30 7.02 -58.64
CA THR A 561 -3.05 6.73 -59.87
C THR A 561 -4.27 7.65 -60.04
N ILE A 562 -5.01 7.94 -58.96
CA ILE A 562 -6.13 8.89 -58.96
C ILE A 562 -5.65 10.28 -59.40
N LEU A 563 -4.55 10.77 -58.81
CA LEU A 563 -4.02 12.09 -59.12
C LEU A 563 -3.55 12.19 -60.58
N ALA A 564 -2.82 11.18 -61.06
CA ALA A 564 -2.37 11.11 -62.44
C ALA A 564 -3.54 11.04 -63.44
N ALA A 565 -4.55 10.21 -63.15
CA ALA A 565 -5.76 10.08 -63.99
C ALA A 565 -6.59 11.37 -64.01
N LYS A 566 -6.73 12.05 -62.86
CA LYS A 566 -7.41 13.36 -62.75
C LYS A 566 -6.71 14.41 -63.60
N GLN A 567 -5.38 14.43 -63.64
CA GLN A 567 -4.60 15.39 -64.43
C GLN A 567 -4.84 15.25 -65.95
N VAL A 568 -5.04 14.03 -66.45
CA VAL A 568 -5.32 13.75 -67.87
C VAL A 568 -6.81 13.67 -68.19
N GLN A 569 -7.69 14.03 -67.25
CA GLN A 569 -9.16 13.97 -67.38
C GLN A 569 -9.69 12.59 -67.80
N ASN A 570 -9.06 11.52 -67.32
CA ASN A 570 -9.52 10.14 -67.54
C ASN A 570 -10.40 9.69 -66.37
N ASP A 571 -11.70 10.00 -66.45
CA ASP A 571 -12.62 9.76 -65.34
C ASP A 571 -12.81 8.25 -65.04
N GLU A 572 -12.77 7.37 -66.04
CA GLU A 572 -12.88 5.92 -65.81
C GLU A 572 -11.69 5.39 -64.98
N ALA A 573 -10.48 5.85 -65.27
CA ALA A 573 -9.29 5.50 -64.51
C ALA A 573 -9.33 6.04 -63.07
N VAL A 574 -9.90 7.24 -62.87
CA VAL A 574 -10.15 7.80 -61.53
C VAL A 574 -11.10 6.91 -60.73
N LEU A 575 -12.22 6.50 -61.33
CA LEU A 575 -13.22 5.64 -60.67
C LEU A 575 -12.63 4.27 -60.28
N LYS A 576 -11.87 3.66 -61.19
CA LYS A 576 -11.19 2.38 -60.94
C LYS A 576 -10.17 2.47 -59.80
N ALA A 577 -9.29 3.47 -59.84
CA ALA A 577 -8.26 3.64 -58.82
C ALA A 577 -8.85 4.01 -57.45
N SER A 578 -9.95 4.78 -57.43
CA SER A 578 -10.71 5.07 -56.20
C SER A 578 -11.34 3.82 -55.61
N LYS A 579 -11.87 2.92 -56.43
CA LYS A 579 -12.36 1.61 -55.97
C LYS A 579 -11.24 0.80 -55.30
N ASP A 580 -10.06 0.75 -55.91
CA ASP A 580 -8.90 0.04 -55.34
C ASP A 580 -8.41 0.67 -54.02
N PHE A 581 -8.47 2.00 -53.90
CA PHE A 581 -8.18 2.72 -52.66
C PHE A 581 -9.13 2.33 -51.51
N PHE A 582 -10.43 2.22 -51.77
CA PHE A 582 -11.43 1.87 -50.74
C PHE A 582 -11.57 0.38 -50.47
N LYS A 583 -11.16 -0.49 -51.40
CA LYS A 583 -11.16 -1.95 -51.21
C LYS A 583 -10.20 -2.43 -50.12
N ASN A 584 -9.19 -1.62 -49.80
CA ASN A 584 -8.16 -1.94 -48.82
C ASN A 584 -8.24 -1.01 -47.59
N PRO A 585 -9.26 -1.13 -46.71
CA PRO A 585 -9.35 -0.31 -45.51
C PRO A 585 -8.24 -0.68 -44.52
N SER A 586 -7.55 0.33 -43.98
CA SER A 586 -6.64 0.15 -42.85
C SER A 586 -7.46 -0.24 -41.61
N VAL A 587 -6.90 -1.14 -40.81
CA VAL A 587 -7.53 -1.60 -39.55
C VAL A 587 -7.16 -0.68 -38.40
N LEU A 588 -5.99 -0.04 -38.46
CA LEU A 588 -5.41 0.71 -37.35
C LEU A 588 -5.60 2.22 -37.47
N HIS A 589 -5.65 2.77 -38.70
CA HIS A 589 -5.65 4.21 -38.93
C HIS A 589 -6.69 4.62 -39.96
N LYS A 590 -7.35 5.75 -39.71
CA LYS A 590 -8.12 6.43 -40.76
C LYS A 590 -7.13 7.13 -41.68
N ASP A 591 -7.20 6.85 -42.96
CA ASP A 591 -6.38 7.55 -43.96
C ASP A 591 -6.94 8.97 -44.16
N GLU A 592 -6.16 9.99 -43.82
CA GLU A 592 -6.55 11.40 -43.86
C GLU A 592 -6.89 11.88 -45.28
N ARG A 593 -6.46 11.16 -46.31
CA ARG A 593 -6.76 11.48 -47.72
C ARG A 593 -8.14 11.00 -48.17
N ALA A 594 -8.82 10.19 -47.36
CA ALA A 594 -10.11 9.61 -47.75
C ALA A 594 -11.17 10.66 -48.16
N PRO A 595 -11.35 11.81 -47.47
CA PRO A 595 -12.29 12.84 -47.88
C PRO A 595 -11.97 13.42 -49.28
N GLN A 596 -10.69 13.66 -49.56
CA GLN A 596 -10.25 14.18 -50.86
C GLN A 596 -10.49 13.15 -51.98
N VAL A 597 -10.26 11.87 -51.73
CA VAL A 597 -10.54 10.81 -52.71
C VAL A 597 -12.04 10.69 -52.96
N ILE A 598 -12.88 10.86 -51.93
CA ILE A 598 -14.35 10.90 -52.10
C ILE A 598 -14.74 12.06 -53.01
N GLU A 599 -14.28 13.28 -52.74
CA GLU A 599 -14.58 14.45 -53.56
C GLU A 599 -14.18 14.25 -55.03
N ILE A 600 -12.95 13.78 -55.28
CA ILE A 600 -12.47 13.47 -56.64
C ILE A 600 -13.33 12.40 -57.32
N TYR A 601 -13.71 11.36 -56.57
CA TYR A 601 -14.55 10.28 -57.07
C TYR A 601 -15.94 10.77 -57.47
N GLU A 602 -16.56 11.64 -56.67
CA GLU A 602 -17.88 12.20 -56.96
C GLU A 602 -17.87 13.09 -58.20
N GLU A 603 -16.87 13.97 -58.33
CA GLU A 603 -16.67 14.81 -59.51
C GLU A 603 -16.53 13.96 -60.78
N SER A 604 -15.65 12.95 -60.76
CA SER A 604 -15.40 12.09 -61.90
C SER A 604 -16.58 11.18 -62.20
N LEU A 605 -17.33 10.72 -61.20
CA LEU A 605 -18.52 9.88 -61.40
C LEU A 605 -19.60 10.62 -62.18
N VAL A 606 -19.85 11.90 -61.85
CA VAL A 606 -20.84 12.72 -62.57
C VAL A 606 -20.44 12.92 -64.02
N ARG A 607 -19.17 13.28 -64.28
CA ARG A 607 -18.66 13.49 -65.64
C ARG A 607 -18.68 12.19 -66.44
N TRP A 608 -18.14 11.12 -65.89
CA TRP A 608 -18.11 9.81 -66.52
C TRP A 608 -19.52 9.29 -66.84
N PHE A 609 -20.46 9.41 -65.91
CA PHE A 609 -21.84 8.97 -66.09
C PHE A 609 -22.56 9.76 -67.18
N SER A 610 -22.31 11.08 -67.29
CA SER A 610 -22.89 11.93 -68.34
C SER A 610 -22.42 11.58 -69.76
N GLN A 611 -21.28 10.87 -69.86
CA GLN A 611 -20.71 10.40 -71.14
C GLN A 611 -21.18 9.00 -71.53
N GLN A 612 -21.90 8.28 -70.66
CA GLN A 612 -22.40 6.94 -70.96
C GLN A 612 -23.72 7.00 -71.75
N PRO A 613 -23.87 6.22 -72.85
CA PRO A 613 -25.13 6.13 -73.57
C PRO A 613 -26.22 5.46 -72.71
N GLU A 614 -27.41 6.08 -72.65
CA GLU A 614 -28.55 5.66 -71.79
C GLU A 614 -28.95 4.18 -71.90
N ALA A 615 -28.60 3.51 -73.02
CA ALA A 615 -29.00 2.14 -73.30
C ALA A 615 -28.00 1.05 -72.82
N GLN A 616 -26.82 1.37 -72.28
CA GLN A 616 -25.76 0.36 -72.04
C GLN A 616 -24.84 0.58 -70.82
N LEU A 617 -25.39 0.75 -69.61
CA LEU A 617 -24.58 0.57 -68.39
C LEU A 617 -24.24 -0.91 -68.21
N LYS A 618 -22.95 -1.24 -68.23
CA LYS A 618 -22.45 -2.60 -68.00
C LYS A 618 -22.51 -2.93 -66.51
N GLN A 619 -22.51 -4.22 -66.18
CA GLN A 619 -22.48 -4.67 -64.78
C GLN A 619 -21.29 -4.11 -63.97
N ALA A 620 -20.15 -3.89 -64.63
CA ALA A 620 -18.96 -3.26 -64.01
C ALA A 620 -19.23 -1.80 -63.58
N ASP A 621 -20.08 -1.09 -64.31
CA ASP A 621 -20.42 0.32 -64.05
C ASP A 621 -21.31 0.46 -62.81
N MET A 622 -22.12 -0.56 -62.53
CA MET A 622 -22.95 -0.64 -61.33
C MET A 622 -22.11 -0.70 -60.05
N GLU A 623 -20.87 -1.20 -60.11
CA GLU A 623 -19.97 -1.25 -58.97
C GLU A 623 -19.55 0.17 -58.51
N TYR A 624 -19.43 1.12 -59.44
CA TYR A 624 -19.13 2.51 -59.11
C TYR A 624 -20.31 3.19 -58.39
N LEU A 625 -21.53 2.96 -58.87
CA LEU A 625 -22.74 3.48 -58.21
C LEU A 625 -22.95 2.86 -56.82
N GLN A 626 -22.60 1.59 -56.63
CA GLN A 626 -22.65 0.93 -55.32
C GLN A 626 -21.61 1.50 -54.36
N LEU A 627 -20.37 1.70 -54.82
CA LEU A 627 -19.32 2.31 -54.02
C LEU A 627 -19.71 3.73 -53.59
N TYR A 628 -20.26 4.55 -54.50
CA TYR A 628 -20.77 5.89 -54.18
C TYR A 628 -21.80 5.86 -53.04
N LYS A 629 -22.79 4.97 -53.13
CA LYS A 629 -23.81 4.79 -52.06
C LYS A 629 -23.19 4.39 -50.73
N GLN A 630 -22.12 3.58 -50.73
CA GLN A 630 -21.42 3.17 -49.52
C GLN A 630 -20.62 4.32 -48.91
N LEU A 631 -19.95 5.14 -49.73
CA LEU A 631 -19.17 6.30 -49.30
C LEU A 631 -20.09 7.36 -48.67
N GLN A 632 -21.22 7.65 -49.31
CA GLN A 632 -22.24 8.57 -48.79
C GLN A 632 -22.80 8.14 -47.42
N LYS A 633 -23.11 6.86 -47.25
CA LYS A 633 -23.52 6.32 -45.93
C LYS A 633 -22.44 6.50 -44.86
N THR A 634 -21.18 6.31 -45.25
CA THR A 634 -20.04 6.42 -44.33
C THR A 634 -19.77 7.87 -43.93
N ALA A 635 -19.89 8.82 -44.88
CA ALA A 635 -19.77 10.25 -44.62
C ALA A 635 -20.84 10.75 -43.63
N ILE A 636 -22.11 10.40 -43.86
CA ILE A 636 -23.23 10.74 -42.97
C ILE A 636 -23.03 10.16 -41.55
N ALA A 637 -22.42 8.98 -41.44
CA ALA A 637 -22.13 8.36 -40.15
C ALA A 637 -20.92 8.99 -39.42
N GLN A 638 -20.09 9.77 -40.10
CA GLN A 638 -18.96 10.49 -39.50
C GLN A 638 -19.32 11.93 -39.08
N GLU A 639 -20.35 12.52 -39.69
CA GLU A 639 -20.89 13.82 -39.28
C GLU A 639 -21.79 13.75 -38.04
N LYS A 640 -22.27 12.56 -37.69
CA LYS A 640 -23.04 12.26 -36.48
C LYS A 640 -22.13 11.76 -35.36
#